data_AF-A0A7W9L549-F1
#
_entry.id   AF-A0A7W9L549-F1
#
_cell.length_a   1.000
_cell.length_b   1.000
_cell.length_c   1.000
_cell.angle_alpha   90.00
_cell.angle_beta   90.00
_cell.angle_gamma   90.00
#
_symmetry.space_group_name_H-M   'P 1'
#
loop_
_entity.id
_entity.type
_entity.pdbx_description
1 polymer ?
#
loop_
_entity_poly.entity_id
_entity_poly.type
_entity_poly.pdbx_seq_one_letter_code
_entity_poly.pdbx_strand_id
1 'polypeptide(L)'
;MTRHALVAPLLLAPLLTLAACGQGEPSATTPAAPVHVLTDAEKATLLASLPAPYNAGDLENGRRAFARCRACHTIGEGGPDMAGPNLYGVFGRKAGDRPRYNYSNAMRTANFTWDAEKLDHWLENPRTFLPGNKMTFPGLPDATDRRDVIAFLKVETGYKPEPAPAA
;
A
#
# COMPACT_ATOMS: atom_id res chain seq x y z
N MET A 1 31.67 -37.74 71.80
CA MET A 1 31.47 -39.19 71.65
C MET A 1 30.50 -39.42 70.51
N THR A 2 31.00 -40.14 69.52
CA THR A 2 30.43 -40.55 68.23
C THR A 2 29.06 -41.22 68.34
N ARG A 3 28.20 -40.99 67.34
CA ARG A 3 27.44 -42.05 66.64
C ARG A 3 26.74 -41.53 65.39
N HIS A 4 27.11 -42.12 64.26
CA HIS A 4 26.47 -42.00 62.96
C HIS A 4 25.10 -42.66 62.95
N ALA A 5 24.20 -42.19 62.09
CA ALA A 5 23.22 -43.06 61.44
C ALA A 5 22.84 -42.47 60.07
N LEU A 6 23.30 -43.15 59.02
CA LEU A 6 22.73 -43.06 57.67
C LEU A 6 21.27 -43.53 57.72
N VAL A 7 20.37 -42.78 57.08
CA VAL A 7 19.07 -43.29 56.67
C VAL A 7 18.76 -42.70 55.28
N ALA A 8 19.02 -43.49 54.25
CA ALA A 8 18.18 -43.49 53.05
C ALA A 8 17.16 -44.60 53.27
N PRO A 9 15.87 -44.40 52.92
CA PRO A 9 15.42 -45.13 51.73
C PRO A 9 14.23 -44.52 50.98
N LEU A 10 13.99 -45.16 49.83
CA LEU A 10 12.70 -45.50 49.23
C LEU A 10 11.96 -44.43 48.41
N LEU A 11 12.05 -44.67 47.10
CA LEU A 11 11.10 -44.38 46.05
C LEU A 11 9.63 -44.51 46.50
N LEU A 12 8.84 -43.45 46.29
CA LEU A 12 7.41 -43.55 46.01
C LEU A 12 7.03 -42.41 45.05
N ALA A 13 6.75 -42.80 43.81
CA ALA A 13 6.05 -41.95 42.85
C ALA A 13 4.53 -42.15 43.05
N PRO A 14 3.75 -41.06 43.11
CA PRO A 14 2.36 -41.08 42.72
C PRO A 14 2.15 -40.32 41.40
N LEU A 15 1.57 -41.01 40.42
CA LEU A 15 0.84 -40.36 39.34
C LEU A 15 -0.29 -39.54 39.96
N LEU A 16 -0.30 -38.22 39.72
CA LEU A 16 -1.50 -37.40 39.87
C LEU A 16 -1.80 -36.70 38.55
N THR A 17 -3.05 -36.84 38.17
CA THR A 17 -3.68 -36.45 36.92
C THR A 17 -4.08 -34.97 36.88
N LEU A 18 -4.01 -34.41 35.67
CA LEU A 18 -4.76 -33.29 35.09
C LEU A 18 -5.03 -32.03 35.95
N ALA A 19 -4.39 -30.93 35.56
CA ALA A 19 -5.01 -29.60 35.62
C ALA A 19 -4.62 -28.82 34.36
N ALA A 20 -5.63 -28.56 33.53
CA ALA A 20 -5.56 -27.77 32.32
C ALA A 20 -5.25 -26.31 32.63
N CYS A 21 -4.37 -25.69 31.83
CA CYS A 21 -4.32 -24.26 31.60
C CYS A 21 -3.93 -24.01 30.13
N GLY A 22 -4.91 -23.51 29.38
CA GLY A 22 -4.85 -22.83 28.09
C GLY A 22 -3.58 -22.97 27.26
N GLN A 23 -3.61 -23.90 26.30
CA GLN A 23 -2.92 -23.68 25.04
C GLN A 23 -3.67 -22.54 24.33
N GLY A 24 -3.12 -21.33 24.39
CA GLY A 24 -3.48 -20.30 23.44
C GLY A 24 -3.13 -20.83 22.06
N GLU A 25 -4.14 -21.20 21.27
CA GLU A 25 -3.96 -21.47 19.86
C GLU A 25 -3.33 -20.22 19.24
N PRO A 26 -2.18 -20.32 18.54
CA PRO A 26 -1.78 -19.24 17.68
C PRO A 26 -2.88 -19.15 16.62
N SER A 27 -3.68 -18.09 16.67
CA SER A 27 -4.58 -17.72 15.58
C SER A 27 -3.79 -17.87 14.30
N ALA A 28 -4.14 -18.88 13.52
CA ALA A 28 -3.58 -19.11 12.22
C ALA A 28 -3.95 -17.87 11.39
N THR A 29 -3.00 -16.96 11.26
CA THR A 29 -3.03 -15.94 10.23
C THR A 29 -3.15 -16.71 8.93
N THR A 30 -4.35 -16.72 8.35
CA THR A 30 -4.56 -17.16 6.97
C THR A 30 -3.47 -16.52 6.13
N PRO A 31 -2.66 -17.28 5.38
CA PRO A 31 -1.70 -16.68 4.47
C PRO A 31 -2.46 -15.69 3.59
N ALA A 32 -2.07 -14.41 3.66
CA ALA A 32 -2.58 -13.42 2.73
C ALA A 32 -2.39 -14.01 1.33
N ALA A 33 -3.47 -14.03 0.53
CA ALA A 33 -3.40 -14.45 -0.85
C ALA A 33 -2.19 -13.75 -1.51
N PRO A 34 -1.41 -14.43 -2.36
CA PRO A 34 -0.24 -13.82 -2.97
C PRO A 34 -0.68 -12.55 -3.67
N VAL A 35 -0.17 -11.41 -3.19
CA VAL A 35 -0.35 -10.11 -3.84
C VAL A 35 0.17 -10.30 -5.26
N HIS A 36 -0.71 -10.19 -6.25
CA HIS A 36 -0.32 -10.41 -7.64
C HIS A 36 0.68 -9.31 -8.04
N VAL A 37 1.96 -9.69 -8.10
CA VAL A 37 3.03 -8.83 -8.61
C VAL A 37 3.15 -9.09 -10.10
N LEU A 38 2.95 -8.05 -10.91
CA LEU A 38 3.12 -8.12 -12.36
C LEU A 38 4.57 -8.48 -12.70
N THR A 39 4.74 -9.40 -13.65
CA THR A 39 6.01 -9.65 -14.33
C THR A 39 6.39 -8.47 -15.23
N ASP A 40 7.66 -8.36 -15.61
CA ASP A 40 8.11 -7.27 -16.50
C ASP A 40 7.39 -7.26 -17.85
N ALA A 41 7.04 -8.44 -18.39
CA ALA A 41 6.28 -8.55 -19.63
C ALA A 41 4.83 -8.06 -19.47
N GLU A 42 4.19 -8.35 -18.35
CA GLU A 42 2.84 -7.84 -18.04
C GLU A 42 2.86 -6.32 -17.84
N LYS A 43 3.89 -5.79 -17.14
CA LYS A 43 4.09 -4.35 -16.99
C LYS A 43 4.29 -3.65 -18.33
N ALA A 44 5.12 -4.20 -19.21
CA ALA A 44 5.34 -3.66 -20.55
C ALA A 44 4.06 -3.66 -21.39
N THR A 45 3.28 -4.74 -21.33
CA THR A 45 1.99 -4.86 -22.03
C THR A 45 0.99 -3.82 -21.50
N LEU A 46 0.87 -3.68 -20.18
CA LEU A 46 0.00 -2.70 -19.56
C LEU A 46 0.41 -1.27 -19.91
N LEU A 47 1.70 -0.96 -19.84
CA LEU A 47 2.25 0.34 -20.25
C LEU A 47 1.88 0.68 -21.70
N ALA A 48 2.09 -0.25 -22.63
CA ALA A 48 1.78 -0.04 -24.05
C ALA A 48 0.28 0.21 -24.30
N SER A 49 -0.60 -0.33 -23.44
CA SER A 49 -2.06 -0.14 -23.53
C SER A 49 -2.59 1.17 -22.94
N LEU A 50 -1.75 1.95 -22.25
CA LEU A 50 -2.20 3.20 -21.63
C LEU A 50 -2.56 4.25 -22.70
N PRO A 51 -3.44 5.22 -22.38
CA PRO A 51 -3.61 6.38 -23.24
C PRO A 51 -2.33 7.21 -23.34
N ALA A 52 -2.11 7.84 -24.49
CA ALA A 52 -1.06 8.85 -24.61
C ALA A 52 -1.29 10.02 -23.63
N PRO A 53 -0.23 10.65 -23.08
CA PRO A 53 1.20 10.36 -23.33
C PRO A 53 1.78 9.25 -22.44
N TYR A 54 0.97 8.60 -21.59
CA TYR A 54 1.47 7.71 -20.54
C TYR A 54 1.98 6.36 -21.06
N ASN A 55 1.55 5.93 -22.25
CA ASN A 55 2.10 4.73 -22.91
C ASN A 55 3.58 4.84 -23.30
N ALA A 56 4.11 6.06 -23.37
CA ALA A 56 5.53 6.33 -23.61
C ALA A 56 6.30 6.67 -22.31
N GLY A 57 5.70 6.43 -21.14
CA GLY A 57 6.32 6.73 -19.86
C GLY A 57 7.50 5.81 -19.54
N ASP A 58 8.55 6.36 -18.93
CA ASP A 58 9.67 5.58 -18.38
C ASP A 58 9.32 5.11 -16.97
N LEU A 59 9.07 3.81 -16.79
CA LEU A 59 8.69 3.23 -15.49
C LEU A 59 9.81 3.32 -14.45
N GLU A 60 11.08 3.30 -14.85
CA GLU A 60 12.20 3.43 -13.94
C GLU A 60 12.37 4.89 -13.48
N ASN A 61 12.20 5.85 -14.39
CA ASN A 61 12.10 7.26 -14.00
C ASN A 61 10.89 7.50 -13.09
N GLY A 62 9.73 6.94 -13.43
CA GLY A 62 8.51 7.03 -12.62
C GLY A 62 8.68 6.46 -11.22
N ARG A 63 9.35 5.30 -11.09
CA ARG A 63 9.71 4.71 -9.80
C ARG A 63 10.65 5.60 -8.98
N ARG A 64 11.64 6.23 -9.63
CA ARG A 64 12.55 7.19 -9.00
C ARG A 64 11.80 8.45 -8.55
N ALA A 65 10.90 8.99 -9.35
CA ALA A 65 10.04 10.11 -8.97
C ALA A 65 9.12 9.74 -7.78
N PHE A 66 8.54 8.53 -7.79
CA PHE A 66 7.72 8.00 -6.70
C PHE A 66 8.48 7.83 -5.38
N ALA A 67 9.81 7.77 -5.40
CA ALA A 67 10.61 7.70 -4.16
C ALA A 67 10.34 8.89 -3.22
N ARG A 68 9.89 10.02 -3.76
CA ARG A 68 9.47 11.20 -2.97
C ARG A 68 8.12 10.99 -2.25
N CYS A 69 7.32 10.02 -2.69
CA CYS A 69 5.98 9.72 -2.19
C CYS A 69 5.98 8.56 -1.18
N ARG A 70 6.94 7.63 -1.30
CA ARG A 70 6.97 6.36 -0.55
C ARG A 70 7.08 6.50 0.98
N ALA A 71 7.52 7.66 1.46
CA ALA A 71 7.55 7.94 2.90
C ALA A 71 6.14 8.10 3.49
N CYS A 72 5.16 8.44 2.67
CA CYS A 72 3.79 8.74 3.08
C CYS A 72 2.76 7.79 2.47
N HIS A 73 3.08 7.08 1.39
CA HIS A 73 2.11 6.29 0.64
C HIS A 73 2.63 4.88 0.36
N THR A 74 1.76 3.90 0.55
CA THR A 74 1.93 2.56 -0.02
C THR A 74 1.09 2.44 -1.30
N ILE A 75 1.45 1.50 -2.18
CA ILE A 75 0.80 1.32 -3.51
C ILE A 75 0.23 -0.07 -3.74
N GLY A 76 0.64 -1.07 -2.95
CA GLY A 76 0.16 -2.45 -3.09
C GLY A 76 -1.29 -2.62 -2.63
N GLU A 77 -1.97 -3.59 -3.22
CA GLU A 77 -3.34 -3.96 -2.83
C GLU A 77 -3.43 -4.31 -1.34
N GLY A 78 -4.43 -3.78 -0.64
CA GLY A 78 -4.59 -3.98 0.80
C GLY A 78 -3.50 -3.35 1.68
N GLY A 79 -2.56 -2.59 1.09
CA GLY A 79 -1.50 -1.92 1.83
C GLY A 79 -2.01 -0.91 2.86
N PRO A 80 -1.26 -0.69 3.96
CA PRO A 80 -1.69 0.19 5.03
C PRO A 80 -1.68 1.66 4.60
N ASP A 81 -2.56 2.43 5.22
CA ASP A 81 -2.46 3.89 5.22
C ASP A 81 -1.31 4.31 6.15
N MET A 82 -0.59 5.36 5.77
CA MET A 82 0.50 5.94 6.56
C MET A 82 0.17 7.41 6.84
N ALA A 83 1.14 8.32 6.70
CA ALA A 83 0.87 9.76 6.70
C ALA A 83 -0.10 10.15 5.55
N GLY A 84 -0.03 9.46 4.40
CA GLY A 84 -0.96 9.52 3.29
C GLY A 84 -1.78 8.22 3.14
N PRO A 85 -2.91 8.25 2.40
CA PRO A 85 -3.67 7.05 2.10
C PRO A 85 -2.89 6.12 1.16
N ASN A 86 -3.11 4.82 1.23
CA ASN A 86 -2.61 3.92 0.19
C ASN A 86 -3.27 4.25 -1.17
N LEU A 87 -2.47 4.14 -2.23
CA LEU A 87 -2.80 4.60 -3.57
C LEU A 87 -3.29 3.49 -4.50
N TYR A 88 -3.40 2.24 -4.04
CA TYR A 88 -3.99 1.18 -4.84
C TYR A 88 -5.42 1.56 -5.27
N GLY A 89 -5.75 1.34 -6.53
CA GLY A 89 -7.05 1.67 -7.13
C GLY A 89 -7.38 3.17 -7.11
N VAL A 90 -6.38 4.06 -7.16
CA VAL A 90 -6.63 5.52 -7.12
C VAL A 90 -7.35 6.03 -8.36
N PHE A 91 -6.99 5.54 -9.55
CA PHE A 91 -7.62 5.94 -10.80
C PHE A 91 -9.08 5.48 -10.85
N GLY A 92 -9.99 6.41 -11.13
CA GLY A 92 -11.44 6.17 -11.11
C GLY A 92 -12.09 6.33 -9.73
N ARG A 93 -11.31 6.51 -8.66
CA ARG A 93 -11.85 6.74 -7.31
C ARG A 93 -12.17 8.21 -7.07
N LYS A 94 -13.27 8.50 -6.38
CA LYS A 94 -13.60 9.85 -5.92
C LYS A 94 -12.51 10.39 -4.97
N ALA A 95 -12.20 11.67 -5.08
CA ALA A 95 -11.28 12.34 -4.17
C ALA A 95 -11.79 12.26 -2.72
N GLY A 96 -10.89 11.97 -1.79
CA GLY A 96 -11.23 11.89 -0.36
C GLY A 96 -12.08 10.69 0.06
N ASP A 97 -12.21 9.66 -0.78
CA ASP A 97 -13.20 8.59 -0.60
C ASP A 97 -12.60 7.23 -0.17
N ARG A 98 -11.30 7.16 0.13
CA ARG A 98 -10.74 5.92 0.70
C ARG A 98 -11.32 5.69 2.10
N PRO A 99 -11.89 4.50 2.38
CA PRO A 99 -12.48 4.21 3.69
C PRO A 99 -11.48 4.38 4.83
N ARG A 100 -11.95 4.97 5.94
CA ARG A 100 -11.22 5.11 7.21
C ARG A 100 -9.95 5.98 7.21
N TYR A 101 -9.53 6.55 6.07
CA TYR A 101 -8.45 7.53 6.05
C TYR A 101 -8.95 8.94 6.42
N ASN A 102 -8.22 9.64 7.30
CA ASN A 102 -8.61 10.96 7.77
C ASN A 102 -8.11 12.10 6.85
N TYR A 103 -8.85 12.33 5.78
CA TYR A 103 -8.58 13.40 4.81
C TYR A 103 -8.62 14.84 5.40
N SER A 104 -8.14 15.83 4.64
CA SER A 104 -8.46 17.23 4.88
C SER A 104 -9.93 17.51 4.56
N ASN A 105 -10.49 18.62 5.08
CA ASN A 105 -11.84 19.03 4.68
C ASN A 105 -11.90 19.26 3.16
N ALA A 106 -10.91 19.99 2.61
CA ALA A 106 -10.81 20.27 1.19
C ALA A 106 -10.84 19.01 0.31
N MET A 107 -10.14 17.93 0.72
CA MET A 107 -10.12 16.68 -0.03
C MET A 107 -11.43 15.89 0.12
N ARG A 108 -12.10 15.93 1.28
CA ARG A 108 -13.41 15.29 1.49
C ARG A 108 -14.52 15.96 0.65
N THR A 109 -14.47 17.28 0.52
CA THR A 109 -15.46 18.05 -0.23
C THR A 109 -15.11 18.21 -1.71
N ALA A 110 -13.95 17.71 -2.13
CA ALA A 110 -13.55 17.74 -3.54
C ALA A 110 -14.53 16.91 -4.38
N ASN A 111 -15.13 17.55 -5.38
CA ASN A 111 -16.13 16.91 -6.24
C ASN A 111 -15.54 16.48 -7.58
N PHE A 112 -14.46 15.71 -7.53
CA PHE A 112 -13.84 15.12 -8.71
C PHE A 112 -13.42 13.67 -8.47
N THR A 113 -13.27 12.95 -9.57
CA THR A 113 -12.72 11.60 -9.63
C THR A 113 -11.28 11.68 -10.12
N TRP A 114 -10.39 10.87 -9.54
CA TRP A 114 -9.00 10.84 -9.97
C TRP A 114 -8.87 10.22 -11.36
N ASP A 115 -8.35 11.00 -12.28
CA ASP A 115 -7.83 10.57 -13.57
C ASP A 115 -6.38 11.03 -13.72
N ALA A 116 -5.79 10.74 -14.87
CA ALA A 116 -4.38 11.02 -15.12
C ALA A 116 -4.10 12.53 -15.24
N GLU A 117 -5.03 13.30 -15.80
CA GLU A 117 -4.91 14.75 -15.98
C GLU A 117 -5.00 15.50 -14.64
N LYS A 118 -5.97 15.16 -13.80
CA LYS A 118 -6.09 15.74 -12.45
C LYS A 118 -4.92 15.34 -11.58
N LEU A 119 -4.42 14.11 -11.74
CA LEU A 119 -3.22 13.68 -11.03
C LEU A 119 -1.98 14.46 -11.50
N ASP A 120 -1.87 14.79 -12.79
CA ASP A 120 -0.79 15.65 -13.31
C ASP A 120 -0.80 17.03 -12.64
N HIS A 121 -1.93 17.73 -12.67
CA HIS A 121 -2.04 19.05 -12.03
C HIS A 121 -1.87 19.01 -10.51
N TRP A 122 -2.39 17.96 -9.86
CA TRP A 122 -2.19 17.74 -8.43
C TRP A 122 -0.71 17.53 -8.11
N LEU A 123 0.01 16.76 -8.91
CA LEU A 123 1.42 16.49 -8.70
C LEU A 123 2.28 17.71 -9.04
N GLU A 124 1.90 18.55 -9.99
CA GLU A 124 2.60 19.80 -10.30
C GLU A 124 2.68 20.72 -9.09
N ASN A 125 1.53 20.98 -8.46
CA ASN A 125 1.47 21.75 -7.21
C ASN A 125 0.18 21.45 -6.43
N PRO A 126 0.25 20.60 -5.39
CA PRO A 126 -0.93 20.21 -4.63
C PRO A 126 -1.62 21.39 -3.94
N ARG A 127 -0.84 22.37 -3.47
CA ARG A 127 -1.35 23.50 -2.67
C ARG A 127 -2.19 24.44 -3.51
N THR A 128 -1.81 24.67 -4.76
CA THR A 128 -2.59 25.50 -5.69
C THR A 128 -3.74 24.72 -6.31
N PHE A 129 -3.54 23.44 -6.62
CA PHE A 129 -4.59 22.59 -7.20
C PHE A 129 -5.79 22.42 -6.26
N LEU A 130 -5.54 22.13 -4.97
CA LEU A 130 -6.59 22.02 -3.96
C LEU A 130 -6.16 22.73 -2.67
N PRO A 131 -6.46 24.03 -2.54
CA PRO A 131 -6.17 24.81 -1.34
C PRO A 131 -6.80 24.18 -0.09
N GLY A 132 -6.06 24.19 1.02
CA GLY A 132 -6.51 23.58 2.29
C GLY A 132 -6.35 22.05 2.36
N ASN A 133 -5.70 21.43 1.38
CA ASN A 133 -5.26 20.05 1.52
C ASN A 133 -4.13 19.92 2.58
N LYS A 134 -3.97 18.72 3.14
CA LYS A 134 -2.97 18.43 4.20
C LYS A 134 -1.67 17.81 3.66
N MET A 135 -1.56 17.57 2.35
CA MET A 135 -0.36 17.00 1.75
C MET A 135 0.72 18.08 1.68
N THR A 136 1.78 17.92 2.46
CA THR A 136 2.87 18.91 2.58
C THR A 136 3.87 18.86 1.42
N PHE A 137 3.60 18.03 0.41
CA PHE A 137 4.43 17.85 -0.76
C PHE A 137 4.51 19.15 -1.60
N PRO A 138 5.72 19.61 -1.99
CA PRO A 138 5.89 20.85 -2.74
C PRO A 138 5.45 20.76 -4.21
N GLY A 139 5.45 19.55 -4.79
CA GLY A 139 5.13 19.33 -6.21
C GLY A 139 6.28 18.70 -7.01
N LEU A 140 5.96 18.32 -8.25
CA LEU A 140 6.84 17.82 -9.31
C LEU A 140 6.75 18.79 -10.50
N PRO A 141 7.63 19.80 -10.58
CA PRO A 141 7.53 20.82 -11.63
C PRO A 141 7.87 20.27 -13.03
N ASP A 142 8.70 19.24 -13.10
CA ASP A 142 9.08 18.60 -14.37
C ASP A 142 7.93 17.73 -14.89
N ALA A 143 7.44 18.05 -16.09
CA ALA A 143 6.31 17.34 -16.72
C ALA A 143 6.67 15.89 -17.13
N THR A 144 7.94 15.60 -17.40
CA THR A 144 8.43 14.26 -17.72
C THR A 144 8.35 13.38 -16.47
N ASP A 145 8.83 13.87 -15.33
CA ASP A 145 8.71 13.19 -14.03
C ASP A 145 7.24 12.91 -13.69
N ARG A 146 6.33 13.85 -13.96
CA ARG A 146 4.90 13.65 -13.72
C ARG A 146 4.29 12.60 -14.63
N ARG A 147 4.52 12.70 -15.94
CA ARG A 147 4.07 11.68 -16.91
C ARG A 147 4.53 10.28 -16.50
N ASP A 148 5.81 10.16 -16.16
CA ASP A 148 6.43 8.87 -15.85
C ASP A 148 5.94 8.31 -14.51
N VAL A 149 5.77 9.13 -13.46
CA VAL A 149 5.20 8.65 -12.19
C VAL A 149 3.73 8.27 -12.34
N ILE A 150 2.96 8.94 -13.19
CA ILE A 150 1.57 8.58 -13.47
C ILE A 150 1.51 7.25 -14.22
N ALA A 151 2.37 7.04 -15.21
CA ALA A 151 2.49 5.75 -15.90
C ALA A 151 2.87 4.62 -14.93
N PHE A 152 3.88 4.85 -14.08
CA PHE A 152 4.27 3.94 -13.00
C PHE A 152 3.11 3.62 -12.06
N LEU A 153 2.38 4.63 -11.59
CA LEU A 153 1.22 4.42 -10.72
C LEU A 153 0.13 3.62 -11.42
N LYS A 154 -0.18 3.89 -12.69
CA LYS A 154 -1.17 3.08 -13.44
C LYS A 154 -0.76 1.61 -13.44
N VAL A 155 0.50 1.32 -13.75
CA VAL A 155 1.01 -0.05 -13.77
C VAL A 155 0.97 -0.72 -12.38
N GLU A 156 1.33 -0.01 -11.33
CA GLU A 156 1.57 -0.60 -10.00
C GLU A 156 0.38 -0.52 -9.03
N THR A 157 -0.71 0.16 -9.40
CA THR A 157 -1.87 0.39 -8.50
C THR A 157 -3.16 -0.29 -8.97
N GLY A 158 -3.05 -1.32 -9.81
CA GLY A 158 -4.22 -2.10 -10.26
C GLY A 158 -5.12 -1.33 -11.23
N TYR A 159 -4.57 -0.37 -11.99
CA TYR A 159 -5.32 0.30 -13.05
C TYR A 159 -5.75 -0.72 -14.10
N LYS A 160 -7.01 -0.60 -14.52
CA LYS A 160 -7.55 -1.34 -15.66
C LYS A 160 -7.73 -0.33 -16.79
N PRO A 161 -7.05 -0.50 -17.93
CA PRO A 161 -7.31 0.31 -19.11
C PRO A 161 -8.78 0.21 -19.47
N GLU A 162 -9.42 1.36 -19.69
CA GLU A 162 -10.73 1.36 -20.33
C GLU A 162 -10.57 0.77 -21.74
N PRO A 163 -11.52 -0.05 -22.23
CA PRO A 163 -11.46 -0.52 -23.61
C PRO A 163 -11.29 0.68 -24.54
N ALA A 164 -10.37 0.58 -25.50
CA ALA A 164 -10.23 1.61 -26.51
C ALA A 164 -11.61 1.86 -27.15
N PRO A 165 -12.03 3.13 -27.35
CA PRO A 165 -13.29 3.42 -28.01
C PRO A 165 -13.31 2.67 -29.35
N ALA A 166 -14.42 1.97 -29.62
CA ALA A 166 -14.60 1.29 -30.90
C ALA A 166 -14.40 2.33 -32.02
N ALA A 167 -13.53 1.98 -32.96
CA ALA A 167 -13.21 2.81 -34.13
C ALA A 167 -14.46 3.09 -34.98
#